data_AF-A0A4P7JH05-F1
#
_entry.id   AF-A0A4P7JH05-F1
#
_cell.length_a   1.000
_cell.length_b   1.000
_cell.length_c   1.000
_cell.angle_alpha   90.00
_cell.angle_beta   90.00
_cell.angle_gamma   90.00
#
_symmetry.space_group_name_H-M   'P 1'
#
loop_
_entity.id
_entity.type
_entity.pdbx_description
1 polymer ?
#
loop_
_entity_poly.entity_id
_entity_poly.type
_entity_poly.pdbx_seq_one_letter_code
_entity_poly.pdbx_strand_id
1 'polypeptide(L)'
;MRLRRAIRWGGILFAFAWSGPVLADAPCVGAGFNIPLPGAVDVDRRIVDVASAHSAGLWQEGRVNDVVYRVFANRTGMIADDLIRPGWRIEIFCDAADTGCRQEEIGTAPERGHRLADALAICMTGTQITASDVTDGATGIDGAGGALSDADTPFAEGPVPACAEPVPTDENEQVRQAQTILLQIGLDPGPVDGLLGPLTLAALMEDLGPGVTLPTTQAALDALRAAHCPN
;
A
#
# COMPACT_ATOMS: atom_id res chain seq x y z
N MET A 1 -2.83 -55.53 69.24
CA MET A 1 -2.24 -54.20 68.95
C MET A 1 -2.01 -54.07 67.46
N ARG A 2 -2.77 -53.17 66.81
CA ARG A 2 -2.69 -52.83 65.38
C ARG A 2 -1.92 -51.52 65.24
N LEU A 3 -0.87 -51.45 64.42
CA LEU A 3 -0.40 -50.18 63.88
C LEU A 3 0.13 -50.40 62.46
N ARG A 4 -0.71 -50.12 61.46
CA ARG A 4 -0.32 -49.90 60.07
C ARG A 4 -0.14 -48.39 59.89
N ARG A 5 1.08 -47.92 59.67
CA ARG A 5 1.35 -46.53 59.29
C ARG A 5 1.18 -46.39 57.78
N ALA A 6 0.12 -45.70 57.37
CA ALA A 6 -0.01 -45.15 56.03
C ALA A 6 0.53 -43.71 56.08
N ILE A 7 1.51 -43.36 55.24
CA ILE A 7 1.93 -41.97 55.06
C ILE A 7 1.74 -41.62 53.58
N ARG A 8 0.89 -40.62 53.43
CA ARG A 8 0.36 -40.02 52.20
C ARG A 8 1.50 -39.53 51.30
N TRP A 9 1.47 -39.93 50.04
CA TRP A 9 2.17 -39.22 48.96
C TRP A 9 1.49 -37.88 48.73
N GLY A 10 2.17 -36.79 49.12
CA GLY A 10 1.75 -35.42 48.79
C GLY A 10 1.99 -35.17 47.31
N GLY A 11 0.93 -35.24 46.51
CA GLY A 11 0.96 -34.80 45.12
C GLY A 11 1.17 -33.29 45.06
N ILE A 12 2.35 -32.88 44.62
CA ILE A 12 2.64 -31.50 44.22
C ILE A 12 1.87 -31.28 42.91
N LEU A 13 0.75 -30.54 43.00
CA LEU A 13 0.06 -30.00 41.84
C LEU A 13 0.93 -28.89 41.25
N PHE A 14 1.70 -29.23 40.21
CA PHE A 14 2.30 -28.25 39.32
C PHE A 14 1.17 -27.52 38.60
N ALA A 15 0.85 -26.32 39.05
CA ALA A 15 0.04 -25.38 38.28
C ALA A 15 0.87 -24.95 37.07
N PHE A 16 0.69 -25.65 35.95
CA PHE A 16 1.13 -25.18 34.65
C PHE A 16 0.32 -23.91 34.35
N ALA A 17 0.93 -22.75 34.61
CA ALA A 17 0.46 -21.50 34.06
C ALA A 17 0.64 -21.61 32.53
N TRP A 18 -0.43 -22.00 31.84
CA TRP A 18 -0.52 -21.86 30.40
C TRP A 18 -0.48 -20.37 30.10
N SER A 19 0.71 -19.88 29.75
CA SER A 19 0.84 -18.67 28.93
C SER A 19 0.20 -19.00 27.60
N GLY A 20 -1.10 -18.74 27.48
CA GLY A 20 -1.79 -18.80 26.20
C GLY A 20 -1.08 -17.88 25.20
N PRO A 21 -1.13 -18.19 23.89
CA PRO A 21 -0.59 -17.29 22.90
C PRO A 21 -1.29 -15.93 23.07
N VAL A 22 -0.50 -14.88 23.27
CA VAL A 22 -0.98 -13.51 23.11
C VAL A 22 -1.35 -13.42 21.63
N LEU A 23 -2.65 -13.45 21.33
CA LEU A 23 -3.13 -13.09 20.00
C LEU A 23 -2.65 -11.65 19.81
N ALA A 24 -1.73 -11.43 18.87
CA ALA A 24 -1.32 -10.09 18.50
C ALA A 24 -2.58 -9.29 18.21
N ASP A 25 -2.76 -8.15 18.88
CA ASP A 25 -3.95 -7.32 18.68
C ASP A 25 -4.09 -7.04 17.18
N ALA A 26 -5.20 -7.51 16.63
CA ALA A 26 -5.49 -7.36 15.22
C ALA A 26 -5.72 -5.88 14.94
N PRO A 27 -5.36 -5.38 13.75
CA PRO A 27 -5.66 -4.01 13.40
C PRO A 27 -7.17 -3.76 13.49
N CYS A 28 -7.59 -2.51 13.64
CA CYS A 28 -9.01 -2.16 13.74
C CYS A 28 -9.86 -2.64 12.54
N VAL A 29 -9.24 -2.89 11.37
CA VAL A 29 -9.87 -3.49 10.18
C VAL A 29 -10.01 -5.04 10.25
N GLY A 30 -9.64 -5.62 11.39
CA GLY A 30 -9.62 -7.05 11.67
C GLY A 30 -8.44 -7.77 11.00
N ALA A 31 -8.08 -8.94 11.55
CA ALA A 31 -6.96 -9.75 11.03
C ALA A 31 -7.15 -10.20 9.57
N GLY A 32 -8.41 -10.30 9.12
CA GLY A 32 -8.77 -10.65 7.75
C GLY A 32 -9.18 -9.46 6.87
N PHE A 33 -9.00 -8.22 7.32
CA PHE A 33 -9.33 -7.01 6.54
C PHE A 33 -10.81 -6.95 6.12
N ASN A 34 -11.68 -7.55 6.94
CA ASN A 34 -13.11 -7.71 6.69
C ASN A 34 -13.96 -6.61 7.32
N ILE A 35 -13.35 -5.80 8.19
CA ILE A 35 -14.01 -4.70 8.87
C ILE A 35 -13.53 -3.43 8.16
N PRO A 36 -14.42 -2.64 7.56
CA PRO A 36 -14.05 -1.36 6.97
C PRO A 36 -13.38 -0.45 7.99
N LEU A 37 -12.39 0.34 7.56
CA LEU A 37 -11.87 1.43 8.38
C LEU A 37 -13.05 2.34 8.80
N PRO A 38 -13.19 2.69 10.09
CA PRO A 38 -14.32 3.49 10.54
C PRO A 38 -14.41 4.82 9.78
N GLY A 39 -15.57 5.12 9.19
CA GLY A 39 -15.78 6.34 8.39
C GLY A 39 -15.30 6.24 6.93
N ALA A 40 -14.74 5.10 6.52
CA ALA A 40 -14.39 4.86 5.13
C ALA A 40 -15.60 4.49 4.26
N VAL A 41 -15.54 4.92 3.00
CA VAL A 41 -16.45 4.59 1.90
C VAL A 41 -15.67 3.92 0.78
N ASP A 42 -16.38 3.31 -0.17
CA ASP A 42 -15.81 2.60 -1.32
C ASP A 42 -14.73 1.58 -0.95
N VAL A 43 -14.96 0.88 0.17
CA VAL A 43 -13.99 -0.05 0.74
C VAL A 43 -13.98 -1.35 -0.04
N ASP A 44 -12.82 -1.70 -0.59
CA ASP A 44 -12.57 -2.96 -1.26
C ASP A 44 -11.45 -3.75 -0.55
N ARG A 45 -11.56 -5.07 -0.60
CA ARG A 45 -10.57 -5.98 -0.04
C ARG A 45 -9.94 -6.74 -1.19
N ARG A 46 -8.65 -6.50 -1.40
CA ARG A 46 -7.90 -7.11 -2.49
C ARG A 46 -7.00 -8.23 -1.98
N ILE A 47 -6.91 -9.27 -2.80
CA ILE A 47 -6.09 -10.44 -2.57
C ILE A 47 -5.28 -10.68 -3.83
N VAL A 48 -3.98 -10.87 -3.70
CA VAL A 48 -3.12 -11.28 -4.82
C VAL A 48 -2.61 -12.69 -4.55
N ASP A 49 -2.91 -13.60 -5.48
CA ASP A 49 -2.69 -15.05 -5.35
C ASP A 49 -1.21 -15.45 -5.51
N VAL A 50 -0.36 -14.51 -5.90
CA VAL A 50 1.09 -14.67 -6.01
C VAL A 50 1.78 -13.75 -5.02
N ALA A 51 2.16 -14.31 -3.87
CA ALA A 51 3.00 -13.64 -2.88
C ALA A 51 4.40 -13.39 -3.47
N SER A 52 4.57 -12.29 -4.19
CA SER A 52 5.89 -11.74 -4.45
C SER A 52 6.39 -11.03 -3.19
N ALA A 53 7.71 -10.96 -2.99
CA ALA A 53 8.35 -10.53 -1.75
C ALA A 53 7.98 -9.12 -1.23
N HIS A 54 7.23 -8.31 -1.99
CA HIS A 54 6.89 -6.92 -1.67
C HIS A 54 5.40 -6.60 -1.68
N SER A 55 4.52 -7.57 -1.96
CA SER A 55 3.08 -7.36 -1.96
C SER A 55 2.47 -8.15 -0.80
N ALA A 56 1.97 -7.47 0.24
CA ALA A 56 1.20 -8.15 1.26
C ALA A 56 -0.02 -8.76 0.57
N GLY A 57 -0.11 -10.10 0.51
CA GLY A 57 -1.10 -10.81 -0.30
C GLY A 57 -2.57 -10.49 0.03
N LEU A 58 -2.83 -9.71 1.09
CA LEU A 58 -4.13 -9.20 1.49
C LEU A 58 -4.00 -7.73 1.92
N TRP A 59 -4.85 -6.87 1.37
CA TRP A 59 -5.00 -5.48 1.82
C TRP A 59 -6.44 -5.01 1.72
N GLN A 60 -6.74 -3.96 2.47
CA GLN A 60 -7.97 -3.18 2.34
C GLN A 60 -7.62 -1.81 1.77
N GLU A 61 -8.44 -1.33 0.84
CA GLU A 61 -8.35 0.03 0.33
C GLU A 61 -9.72 0.67 0.33
N GLY A 62 -9.75 2.01 0.30
CA GLY A 62 -10.99 2.76 0.26
C GLY A 62 -10.72 4.25 0.37
N ARG A 63 -11.75 5.00 0.73
CA ARG A 63 -11.67 6.46 0.85
C ARG A 63 -12.22 6.94 2.17
N VAL A 64 -11.55 7.90 2.78
CA VAL A 64 -12.06 8.69 3.91
C VAL A 64 -12.06 10.14 3.46
N ASN A 65 -13.24 10.75 3.36
CA ASN A 65 -13.39 12.09 2.78
C ASN A 65 -12.78 12.16 1.37
N ASP A 66 -11.80 13.03 1.16
CA ASP A 66 -11.03 13.22 -0.07
C ASP A 66 -9.73 12.40 -0.12
N VAL A 67 -9.42 11.63 0.93
CA VAL A 67 -8.17 10.88 1.06
C VAL A 67 -8.39 9.41 0.77
N VAL A 68 -7.60 8.85 -0.13
CA VAL A 68 -7.56 7.40 -0.39
C VAL A 68 -6.60 6.72 0.58
N TYR A 69 -6.92 5.50 1.00
CA TYR A 69 -6.05 4.72 1.88
C TYR A 69 -5.84 3.29 1.38
N ARG A 70 -4.72 2.69 1.78
CA ARG A 70 -4.44 1.26 1.74
C ARG A 70 -3.87 0.81 3.08
N VAL A 71 -4.34 -0.32 3.62
CA VAL A 71 -3.75 -0.99 4.78
C VAL A 71 -3.44 -2.43 4.44
N PHE A 72 -2.22 -2.86 4.74
CA PHE A 72 -1.67 -4.14 4.36
C PHE A 72 -1.49 -5.07 5.56
N ALA A 73 -1.53 -6.38 5.32
CA ALA A 73 -1.40 -7.42 6.36
C ALA A 73 -0.08 -7.38 7.15
N ASN A 74 0.97 -6.80 6.59
CA ASN A 74 2.28 -6.61 7.21
C ASN A 74 2.36 -5.34 8.10
N ARG A 75 1.22 -4.72 8.44
CA ARG A 75 1.15 -3.46 9.23
C ARG A 75 1.86 -2.27 8.56
N THR A 76 1.88 -2.28 7.22
CA THR A 76 2.14 -1.07 6.46
C THR A 76 0.83 -0.48 5.98
N GLY A 77 0.84 0.83 5.75
CA GLY A 77 -0.30 1.56 5.22
C GLY A 77 0.16 2.71 4.34
N MET A 78 -0.76 3.22 3.56
CA MET A 78 -0.56 4.36 2.69
C MET A 78 -1.81 5.22 2.72
N ILE A 79 -1.64 6.53 2.77
CA ILE A 79 -2.71 7.49 2.47
C ILE A 79 -2.24 8.53 1.47
N ALA A 80 -3.15 9.01 0.62
CA ALA A 80 -2.85 9.98 -0.43
C ALA A 80 -4.11 10.72 -0.88
N ASP A 81 -3.94 11.77 -1.68
CA ASP A 81 -5.03 12.38 -2.45
C ASP A 81 -5.50 11.51 -3.62
N ASP A 82 -4.58 10.84 -4.30
CA ASP A 82 -4.84 9.94 -5.42
C ASP A 82 -3.98 8.66 -5.35
N LEU A 83 -4.52 7.51 -5.76
CA LEU A 83 -3.82 6.22 -5.70
C LEU A 83 -2.79 6.05 -6.84
N ILE A 84 -2.98 6.74 -7.96
CA ILE A 84 -2.21 6.56 -9.19
C ILE A 84 -1.16 7.65 -9.34
N ARG A 85 -1.53 8.91 -9.13
CA ARG A 85 -0.64 10.08 -9.21
C ARG A 85 -0.85 11.01 -8.02
N PRO A 86 -0.35 10.62 -6.84
CA PRO A 86 -0.49 11.44 -5.66
C PRO A 86 0.30 12.74 -5.77
N GLY A 87 -0.35 13.87 -5.47
CA GLY A 87 0.33 15.13 -5.20
C GLY A 87 1.04 15.11 -3.85
N TRP A 88 0.52 14.31 -2.91
CA TRP A 88 1.15 13.99 -1.64
C TRP A 88 0.80 12.57 -1.20
N ARG A 89 1.69 11.96 -0.42
CA ARG A 89 1.48 10.62 0.13
C ARG A 89 2.16 10.50 1.48
N ILE A 90 1.51 9.80 2.42
CA ILE A 90 2.12 9.38 3.67
C ILE A 90 2.12 7.85 3.70
N GLU A 91 3.31 7.28 3.79
CA GLU A 91 3.54 5.85 3.98
C GLU A 91 3.78 5.57 5.46
N ILE A 92 3.15 4.53 5.99
CA ILE A 92 3.10 4.24 7.41
C ILE A 92 3.63 2.83 7.62
N PHE A 93 4.60 2.69 8.51
CA PHE A 93 5.29 1.43 8.80
C PHE A 93 5.25 1.18 10.30
N CYS A 94 4.43 0.22 10.73
CA CYS A 94 4.37 -0.17 12.14
C CYS A 94 5.17 -1.46 12.35
N ASP A 95 6.04 -1.47 13.35
CA ASP A 95 6.69 -2.71 13.78
C ASP A 95 5.72 -3.52 14.63
N ALA A 96 5.81 -4.86 14.56
CA ALA A 96 5.05 -5.72 15.45
C ALA A 96 5.63 -5.78 16.87
N ALA A 97 6.92 -5.47 17.02
CA ALA A 97 7.63 -5.47 18.30
C ALA A 97 7.56 -4.13 19.05
N ASP A 98 7.34 -3.02 18.33
CA ASP A 98 7.23 -1.68 18.92
C ASP A 98 5.78 -1.19 18.95
N THR A 99 5.48 -0.28 19.88
CA THR A 99 4.18 0.40 19.97
C THR A 99 4.08 1.62 19.06
N GLY A 100 5.14 1.91 18.28
CA GLY A 100 5.23 3.08 17.41
C GLY A 100 5.18 2.70 15.94
N CYS A 101 4.65 3.63 15.13
CA CYS A 101 4.74 3.57 13.68
C CYS A 101 5.65 4.68 13.17
N ARG A 102 6.49 4.38 12.17
CA ARG A 102 7.21 5.39 11.39
C ARG A 102 6.31 5.86 10.27
N GLN A 103 6.33 7.16 9.99
CA GLN A 103 5.65 7.74 8.84
C GLN A 103 6.69 8.40 7.93
N GLU A 104 6.54 8.20 6.62
CA GLU A 104 7.37 8.83 5.58
C GLU A 104 6.45 9.62 4.64
N GLU A 105 6.74 10.90 4.49
CA GLU A 105 5.92 11.82 3.70
C GLU A 105 6.62 12.18 2.38
N ILE A 106 5.85 12.12 1.31
CA ILE A 106 6.22 12.58 -0.03
C ILE A 106 5.27 13.72 -0.39
N GLY A 107 5.81 14.86 -0.81
CA GLY A 107 5.02 16.06 -1.08
C GLY A 107 4.70 16.82 0.21
N THR A 108 3.51 17.42 0.27
CA THR A 108 3.02 18.12 1.47
C THR A 108 1.56 17.77 1.69
N ALA A 109 1.31 16.93 2.68
CA ALA A 109 -0.03 16.51 3.04
C ALA A 109 -0.77 17.65 3.77
N PRO A 110 -2.08 17.80 3.54
CA PRO A 110 -2.88 18.68 4.38
C PRO A 110 -2.96 18.11 5.80
N GLU A 111 -3.30 18.94 6.80
CA GLU A 111 -3.47 18.48 8.19
C GLU A 111 -4.44 17.29 8.32
N ARG A 112 -5.45 17.23 7.45
CA ARG A 112 -6.38 16.11 7.38
C ARG A 112 -5.66 14.79 7.06
N GLY A 113 -4.69 14.82 6.14
CA GLY A 113 -3.85 13.68 5.81
C GLY A 113 -3.08 13.20 7.04
N HIS A 114 -2.36 14.09 7.73
CA HIS A 114 -1.63 13.73 8.96
C HIS A 114 -2.54 13.12 10.03
N ARG A 115 -3.71 13.70 10.28
CA ARG A 115 -4.67 13.14 11.25
C ARG A 115 -5.14 11.74 10.87
N LEU A 116 -5.41 11.50 9.58
CA LEU A 116 -5.77 10.17 9.11
C LEU A 116 -4.59 9.19 9.25
N ALA A 117 -3.36 9.61 8.97
CA ALA A 117 -2.18 8.77 9.14
C ALA A 117 -1.98 8.36 10.60
N ASP A 118 -2.17 9.30 11.54
CA ASP A 118 -2.12 9.03 12.97
C ASP A 118 -3.21 8.04 13.40
N ALA A 119 -4.45 8.23 12.93
CA ALA A 119 -5.54 7.29 13.20
C ALA A 119 -5.22 5.89 12.66
N LEU A 120 -4.63 5.80 11.46
CA LEU A 120 -4.25 4.53 10.86
C LEU A 120 -3.09 3.85 11.61
N ALA A 121 -2.12 4.62 12.11
CA ALA A 121 -1.06 4.12 12.97
C ALA A 121 -1.62 3.54 14.29
N ILE A 122 -2.57 4.23 14.92
CA ILE A 122 -3.30 3.74 16.11
C ILE A 122 -4.06 2.45 15.79
N CYS A 123 -4.75 2.42 14.64
CA CYS A 123 -5.45 1.23 14.17
C CYS A 123 -4.51 0.03 14.00
N MET A 124 -3.34 0.23 13.37
CA MET A 124 -2.40 -0.86 13.05
C MET A 124 -1.65 -1.39 14.27
N THR A 125 -1.57 -0.62 15.35
CA THR A 125 -1.03 -1.06 16.65
C THR A 125 -2.06 -1.82 17.50
N GLY A 126 -3.26 -2.04 16.97
CA GLY A 126 -4.30 -2.85 17.62
C GLY A 126 -5.28 -2.04 18.47
N THR A 127 -5.12 -0.71 18.50
CA THR A 127 -6.05 0.17 19.22
C THR A 127 -7.30 0.40 18.36
N GLN A 128 -8.47 0.33 18.98
CA GLN A 128 -9.74 0.63 18.31
C GLN A 128 -9.85 2.15 18.09
N ILE A 129 -10.31 2.55 16.90
CA ILE A 129 -10.57 3.93 16.51
C ILE A 129 -12.03 4.09 16.10
N THR A 130 -12.55 5.31 16.14
CA THR A 130 -13.94 5.64 15.77
C THR A 130 -13.99 6.41 14.45
N ALA A 131 -15.18 6.52 13.85
CA ALA A 131 -15.36 7.30 12.63
C ALA A 131 -14.96 8.76 12.82
N SER A 132 -15.24 9.37 13.99
CA SER A 132 -14.84 10.74 14.30
C SER A 132 -13.32 10.94 14.33
N ASP A 133 -12.57 9.96 14.84
CA ASP A 133 -11.09 10.00 14.84
C ASP A 133 -10.52 10.03 13.40
N VAL A 134 -11.30 9.50 12.46
CA VAL A 134 -10.95 9.34 11.04
C VAL A 134 -11.50 10.51 10.19
N THR A 135 -12.68 11.05 10.50
CA THR A 135 -13.37 12.05 9.67
C THR A 135 -13.25 13.50 10.14
N ASP A 136 -13.09 13.76 11.44
CA ASP A 136 -13.34 15.09 12.03
C ASP A 136 -12.14 16.08 11.91
N GLY A 137 -11.28 15.88 10.91
CA GLY A 137 -10.33 16.88 10.49
C GLY A 137 -10.94 18.09 9.77
N ALA A 138 -12.19 18.46 10.04
CA ALA A 138 -12.98 19.45 9.33
C ALA A 138 -13.41 20.64 10.22
N THR A 139 -12.48 21.24 10.95
CA THR A 139 -12.60 22.64 11.38
C THR A 139 -11.52 23.48 10.69
N GLY A 140 -11.80 23.89 9.46
CA GLY A 140 -10.88 24.68 8.63
C GLY A 140 -11.13 24.48 7.14
N ILE A 141 -12.31 24.87 6.66
CA ILE A 141 -12.62 24.94 5.23
C ILE A 141 -12.16 26.29 4.70
N ASP A 142 -11.06 26.32 3.97
CA ASP A 142 -10.76 27.34 2.95
C ASP A 142 -9.96 26.67 1.83
N GLY A 143 -10.59 26.46 0.67
CA GLY A 143 -9.87 26.39 -0.60
C GLY A 143 -10.03 25.11 -1.44
N ALA A 144 -10.81 25.26 -2.52
CA ALA A 144 -10.82 24.46 -3.75
C ALA A 144 -11.41 23.04 -3.68
N GLY A 145 -12.74 22.97 -3.87
CA GLY A 145 -13.37 21.78 -4.44
C GLY A 145 -12.82 21.50 -5.83
N GLY A 146 -12.12 20.38 -5.97
CA GLY A 146 -11.94 19.69 -7.25
C GLY A 146 -13.08 18.70 -7.41
N ALA A 147 -13.92 18.93 -8.41
CA ALA A 147 -15.05 18.08 -8.74
C ALA A 147 -14.60 16.63 -8.98
N LEU A 148 -15.26 15.71 -8.29
CA LEU A 148 -15.34 14.30 -8.65
C LEU A 148 -15.84 14.21 -10.10
N SER A 149 -15.05 13.62 -10.98
CA SER A 149 -15.50 13.20 -12.31
C SER A 149 -15.66 11.68 -12.30
N ASP A 150 -16.91 11.25 -12.18
CA ASP A 150 -17.34 9.89 -12.49
C ASP A 150 -17.19 9.61 -13.99
N ALA A 151 -16.91 8.34 -14.28
CA ALA A 151 -17.15 7.60 -15.51
C ALA A 151 -16.19 7.79 -16.72
N ASP A 152 -15.62 6.65 -17.12
CA ASP A 152 -15.40 6.23 -18.51
C ASP A 152 -15.11 7.35 -19.52
N THR A 153 -13.85 7.79 -19.56
CA THR A 153 -13.32 8.45 -20.75
C THR A 153 -12.44 7.44 -21.48
N PRO A 154 -12.78 7.02 -22.72
CA PRO A 154 -11.85 6.30 -23.57
C PRO A 154 -10.58 7.13 -23.64
N PHE A 155 -9.42 6.53 -23.37
CA PHE A 155 -8.11 7.17 -23.55
C PHE A 155 -8.11 7.87 -24.91
N ALA A 156 -8.21 9.19 -24.90
CA ALA A 156 -8.11 9.96 -26.12
C ALA A 156 -6.70 9.69 -26.69
N GLU A 157 -6.64 9.38 -28.00
CA GLU A 157 -5.42 9.22 -28.81
C GLU A 157 -4.60 10.52 -28.86
N GLY A 158 -4.16 10.98 -27.70
CA GLY A 158 -3.22 12.08 -27.53
C GLY A 158 -1.79 11.55 -27.39
N PRO A 159 -0.78 12.37 -27.70
CA PRO A 159 0.61 11.98 -27.52
C PRO A 159 0.88 11.69 -26.04
N VAL A 160 1.46 10.51 -25.79
CA VAL A 160 1.99 10.05 -24.50
C VAL A 160 2.95 11.13 -23.97
N PRO A 161 2.64 11.88 -22.90
CA PRO A 161 3.45 13.03 -22.47
C PRO A 161 4.92 12.69 -22.22
N ALA A 162 5.20 11.48 -21.72
CA ALA A 162 6.57 11.00 -21.51
C ALA A 162 7.38 10.85 -22.81
N CYS A 163 6.71 10.75 -23.97
CA CYS A 163 7.35 10.72 -25.28
C CYS A 163 7.92 12.07 -25.71
N ALA A 164 7.42 13.19 -25.19
CA ALA A 164 7.93 14.52 -25.53
C ALA A 164 9.21 14.88 -24.77
N GLU A 165 9.52 14.15 -23.70
CA GLU A 165 10.68 14.40 -22.86
C GLU A 165 11.97 13.84 -23.47
N PRO A 166 13.12 14.54 -23.29
CA PRO A 166 14.41 14.05 -23.75
C PRO A 166 14.77 12.74 -23.05
N VAL A 167 15.50 11.89 -23.75
CA VAL A 167 15.96 10.62 -23.16
C VAL A 167 17.02 10.91 -22.10
N PRO A 168 16.81 10.51 -20.85
CA PRO A 168 17.75 10.76 -19.77
C PRO A 168 18.99 9.85 -19.89
N THR A 169 20.12 10.36 -19.43
CA THR A 169 21.39 9.61 -19.44
C THR A 169 21.58 8.70 -18.22
N ASP A 170 20.80 8.92 -17.16
CA ASP A 170 20.81 8.11 -15.93
C ASP A 170 19.90 6.89 -16.08
N GLU A 171 20.38 5.71 -15.68
CA GLU A 171 19.64 4.45 -15.86
C GLU A 171 18.34 4.41 -15.06
N ASN A 172 18.32 4.93 -13.84
CA ASN A 172 17.09 4.93 -13.03
C ASN A 172 16.05 5.89 -13.61
N GLU A 173 16.51 7.01 -14.17
CA GLU A 173 15.62 7.95 -14.85
C GLU A 173 15.08 7.38 -16.17
N GLN A 174 15.88 6.59 -16.91
CA GLN A 174 15.40 5.85 -18.07
C GLN A 174 14.28 4.87 -17.68
N VAL A 175 14.44 4.20 -16.55
CA VAL A 175 13.43 3.28 -16.02
C VAL A 175 12.16 4.04 -15.60
N ARG A 176 12.28 5.20 -14.93
CA ARG A 176 11.11 6.04 -14.60
C ARG A 176 10.35 6.46 -15.85
N GLN A 177 11.07 6.84 -16.91
CA GLN A 177 10.44 7.22 -18.16
C GLN A 177 9.73 6.01 -18.82
N ALA A 178 10.36 4.83 -18.82
CA ALA A 178 9.76 3.61 -19.32
C ALA A 178 8.49 3.21 -18.54
N GLN A 179 8.55 3.24 -17.20
CA GLN A 179 7.40 3.00 -16.32
C GLN A 179 6.27 4.00 -16.59
N THR A 180 6.60 5.28 -16.82
CA THR A 180 5.60 6.31 -17.14
C THR A 180 4.92 6.05 -18.48
N ILE A 181 5.67 5.65 -19.52
CA ILE A 181 5.10 5.29 -20.83
C ILE A 181 4.16 4.10 -20.70
N LEU A 182 4.60 3.03 -20.01
CA LEU A 182 3.82 1.82 -19.78
C LEU A 182 2.48 2.11 -19.07
N LEU A 183 2.50 2.96 -18.03
CA LEU A 183 1.29 3.41 -17.35
C LEU A 183 0.35 4.21 -18.29
N GLN A 184 0.92 5.06 -19.13
CA GLN A 184 0.14 5.90 -20.05
C GLN A 184 -0.53 5.11 -21.18
N ILE A 185 0.04 3.96 -21.57
CA ILE A 185 -0.57 3.03 -22.52
C ILE A 185 -1.46 1.96 -21.85
N GLY A 186 -1.66 2.07 -20.53
CA GLY A 186 -2.60 1.23 -19.78
C GLY A 186 -2.03 -0.08 -19.23
N LEU A 187 -0.71 -0.25 -19.23
CA LEU A 187 -0.03 -1.39 -18.60
C LEU A 187 0.40 -1.05 -17.16
N ASP A 188 0.61 -2.06 -16.33
CA ASP A 188 1.04 -1.90 -14.93
C ASP A 188 2.51 -2.31 -14.73
N PRO A 189 3.46 -1.35 -14.81
CA PRO A 189 4.86 -1.60 -14.54
C PRO A 189 5.20 -1.56 -13.05
N GLY A 190 4.22 -1.37 -12.16
CA GLY A 190 4.44 -1.03 -10.75
C GLY A 190 4.76 0.47 -10.54
N PRO A 191 5.35 0.83 -9.38
CA PRO A 191 5.68 2.22 -9.06
C PRO A 191 6.64 2.85 -10.06
N VAL A 192 6.51 4.17 -10.29
CA VAL A 192 7.48 4.97 -11.07
C VAL A 192 8.67 5.37 -10.19
N ASP A 193 9.44 4.38 -9.76
CA ASP A 193 10.55 4.52 -8.82
C ASP A 193 11.93 4.53 -9.50
N GLY A 194 12.00 4.13 -10.78
CA GLY A 194 13.25 4.00 -11.51
C GLY A 194 13.98 2.69 -11.26
N LEU A 195 13.33 1.72 -10.62
CA LEU A 195 13.87 0.39 -10.41
C LEU A 195 13.25 -0.57 -11.42
N LEU A 196 14.11 -1.25 -12.20
CA LEU A 196 13.66 -2.24 -13.17
C LEU A 196 13.24 -3.52 -12.45
N GLY A 197 12.04 -3.50 -11.90
CA GLY A 197 11.45 -4.60 -11.13
C GLY A 197 10.75 -5.63 -12.01
N PRO A 198 10.27 -6.73 -11.40
CA PRO A 198 9.56 -7.80 -12.11
C PRO A 198 8.25 -7.32 -12.75
N LEU A 199 7.56 -6.33 -12.17
CA LEU A 199 6.35 -5.74 -12.76
C LEU A 199 6.68 -4.90 -14.00
N THR A 200 7.71 -4.05 -13.91
CA THR A 200 8.19 -3.28 -15.06
C THR A 200 8.65 -4.21 -16.19
N LEU A 201 9.35 -5.30 -15.85
CA LEU A 201 9.74 -6.32 -16.82
C LEU A 201 8.53 -7.05 -17.42
N ALA A 202 7.52 -7.41 -16.62
CA ALA A 202 6.31 -8.06 -17.10
C ALA A 202 5.54 -7.15 -18.08
N ALA A 203 5.36 -5.87 -17.72
CA ALA A 203 4.72 -4.88 -18.58
C ALA A 203 5.52 -4.66 -19.88
N LEU A 204 6.86 -4.59 -19.82
CA LEU A 204 7.71 -4.55 -21.01
C LEU A 204 7.54 -5.78 -21.90
N MET A 205 7.39 -6.97 -21.31
CA MET A 205 7.19 -8.22 -22.06
C MET A 205 5.79 -8.34 -22.64
N GLU A 206 4.79 -7.82 -21.95
CA GLU A 206 3.41 -7.73 -22.45
C GLU A 206 3.33 -6.81 -23.67
N ASP A 207 4.03 -5.68 -23.61
CA ASP A 207 4.06 -4.71 -24.70
C ASP A 207 4.93 -5.15 -25.90
N LEU A 208 6.20 -5.48 -25.64
CA LEU A 208 7.21 -5.71 -26.68
C LEU A 208 7.26 -7.19 -27.13
N GLY A 209 6.61 -8.09 -26.39
CA GLY A 209 6.49 -9.51 -26.67
C GLY A 209 7.54 -10.40 -25.98
N PRO A 210 7.23 -11.69 -25.77
CA PRO A 210 8.13 -12.65 -25.13
C PRO A 210 9.31 -12.98 -26.06
N GLY A 211 10.51 -12.52 -25.72
CA GLY A 211 11.74 -12.82 -26.47
C GLY A 211 12.57 -11.60 -26.86
N VAL A 212 12.10 -10.38 -26.54
CA VAL A 212 12.90 -9.18 -26.69
C VAL A 212 14.06 -9.21 -25.69
N THR A 213 15.29 -9.37 -26.21
CA THR A 213 16.50 -9.19 -25.42
C THR A 213 16.77 -7.70 -25.28
N LEU A 214 16.53 -7.15 -24.09
CA LEU A 214 16.84 -5.76 -23.75
C LEU A 214 18.14 -5.77 -22.93
N PRO A 215 19.31 -5.62 -23.58
CA PRO A 215 20.60 -5.72 -22.89
C PRO A 215 20.84 -4.56 -21.91
N THR A 216 20.06 -3.47 -22.02
CA THR A 216 20.15 -2.27 -21.19
C THR A 216 18.77 -1.62 -21.00
N THR A 217 18.64 -0.81 -19.95
CA THR A 217 17.47 0.06 -19.69
C THR A 217 17.25 1.04 -20.83
N GLN A 218 18.33 1.57 -21.40
CA GLN A 218 18.30 2.43 -22.57
C GLN A 218 17.64 1.74 -23.77
N ALA A 219 18.00 0.49 -24.07
CA ALA A 219 17.40 -0.26 -25.17
C ALA A 219 15.91 -0.54 -24.93
N ALA A 220 15.51 -0.77 -23.67
CA ALA A 220 14.11 -0.96 -23.29
C ALA A 220 13.28 0.31 -23.53
N LEU A 221 13.79 1.45 -23.08
CA LEU A 221 13.17 2.75 -23.26
C LEU A 221 13.10 3.12 -24.74
N ASP A 222 14.16 2.90 -25.51
CA ASP A 222 14.18 3.17 -26.95
C ASP A 222 13.15 2.33 -27.71
N ALA A 223 13.00 1.05 -27.34
CA ALA A 223 12.00 0.16 -27.93
C ALA A 223 10.56 0.61 -27.61
N LEU A 224 10.28 0.96 -26.36
CA LEU A 224 8.99 1.53 -25.96
C LEU A 224 8.68 2.81 -26.71
N ARG A 225 9.66 3.72 -26.80
CA ARG A 225 9.48 4.99 -27.49
C ARG A 225 9.24 4.78 -28.98
N ALA A 226 9.96 3.85 -29.61
CA ALA A 226 9.73 3.51 -31.01
C ALA A 226 8.33 2.92 -31.27
N ALA A 227 7.77 2.20 -30.29
CA ALA A 227 6.44 1.58 -30.40
C ALA A 227 5.29 2.58 -30.18
N HIS A 228 5.44 3.49 -29.23
CA HIS A 228 4.32 4.31 -28.71
C HIS A 228 4.47 5.81 -28.86
N CYS A 229 5.65 6.30 -29.24
CA CYS A 229 5.86 7.72 -29.45
C CYS A 229 5.70 8.09 -30.94
N PRO A 230 4.81 9.04 -31.28
CA PRO A 230 4.74 9.56 -32.65
C PRO A 230 6.04 10.29 -33.01
N ASN A 231 6.51 10.11 -34.24
CA ASN A 231 7.68 10.80 -34.82
C ASN A 231 7.41 12.29 -35.06
#